data_AF-A0A6N9V7I4-F1
#
_entry.id   AF-A0A6N9V7I4-F1
#
_cell.length_a   1.000
_cell.length_b   1.000
_cell.length_c   1.000
_cell.angle_alpha   90.00
_cell.angle_beta   90.00
_cell.angle_gamma   90.00
#
_symmetry.space_group_name_H-M   'P 1'
#
loop_
_entity.id
_entity.type
_entity.pdbx_description
1 polymer ?
#
loop_
_entity_poly.entity_id
_entity_poly.type
_entity_poly.pdbx_seq_one_letter_code
_entity_poly.pdbx_strand_id
1 'polypeptide(L)'
;MFGRTGRRSAVTVLAAVVLWGPTGQDTAVADSRHPVIETLPEQEVRAAVAAARTPVAVNLARSNLGIPAGEAATLRVGERGTVVHHLDPAFAGRGGRLPLAVPGYVAVTAHADDGRAVTLQIARVTPAGGGAPRWAAVAAAQDATEADLARRLEADEVLYENQGPRGREWYALDDRALRPLSGGRGQSDSPGPLTIANYTKALRERAVPAGPPPAPAVADRSHGSGDRTWFLVGVGILAAACGSAALRYRRGRTDRHHG
;
A
#
# COMPACT_ATOMS: atom_id res chain seq x y z
N MET A 1 -45.35 59.82 -52.09
CA MET A 1 -44.80 61.00 -52.79
C MET A 1 -43.54 61.45 -52.04
N PHE A 2 -42.56 61.93 -52.81
CA PHE A 2 -41.14 62.12 -52.48
C PHE A 2 -40.80 63.11 -51.35
N GLY A 3 -39.62 62.88 -50.75
CA GLY A 3 -38.65 63.91 -50.35
C GLY A 3 -38.77 64.40 -48.90
N ARG A 4 -37.70 64.79 -48.20
CA ARG A 4 -36.30 65.01 -48.59
C ARG A 4 -35.48 65.19 -47.29
N THR A 5 -34.33 64.53 -47.23
CA THR A 5 -33.03 65.03 -46.73
C THR A 5 -32.97 65.91 -45.46
N GLY A 6 -32.34 65.36 -44.42
CA GLY A 6 -30.98 65.76 -44.05
C GLY A 6 -30.80 66.66 -42.82
N ARG A 7 -30.11 66.13 -41.79
CA ARG A 7 -29.02 66.86 -41.13
C ARG A 7 -28.06 65.88 -40.47
N ARG A 8 -26.81 65.90 -40.94
CA ARG A 8 -25.67 65.17 -40.39
C ARG A 8 -25.20 65.89 -39.14
N SER A 9 -25.14 65.19 -38.01
CA SER A 9 -24.35 65.60 -36.86
C SER A 9 -23.26 64.55 -36.66
N ALA A 10 -22.03 64.93 -37.03
CA ALA A 10 -20.85 64.16 -36.71
C ALA A 10 -20.61 64.26 -35.20
N VAL A 11 -20.68 63.12 -34.51
CA VAL A 11 -20.20 63.00 -33.13
C VAL A 11 -18.87 62.27 -33.19
N THR A 12 -17.81 63.02 -32.93
CA THR A 12 -16.46 62.52 -32.76
C THR A 12 -16.41 61.66 -31.50
N VAL A 13 -16.43 60.34 -31.65
CA VAL A 13 -16.23 59.41 -30.53
C VAL A 13 -14.74 59.36 -30.24
N LEU A 14 -14.32 60.04 -29.17
CA LEU A 14 -12.96 59.95 -28.65
C LEU A 14 -12.80 58.56 -28.02
N ALA A 15 -11.97 57.73 -28.64
CA ALA A 15 -11.61 56.41 -28.16
C ALA A 15 -10.77 56.51 -26.88
N ALA A 16 -11.33 56.09 -25.74
CA ALA A 16 -10.55 55.70 -24.58
C ALA A 16 -10.36 54.18 -24.64
N VAL A 17 -9.24 53.75 -25.23
CA VAL A 17 -8.76 52.36 -25.16
C VAL A 17 -8.26 52.16 -23.73
N VAL A 18 -9.15 51.76 -22.83
CA VAL A 18 -8.75 51.13 -21.57
C VAL A 18 -8.35 49.71 -21.95
N LEU A 19 -7.03 49.48 -22.04
CA LEU A 19 -6.44 48.14 -22.02
C LEU A 19 -6.78 47.48 -20.68
N TRP A 20 -7.98 46.90 -20.59
CA TRP A 20 -8.21 45.78 -19.70
C TRP A 20 -7.74 44.54 -20.43
N GLY A 21 -6.45 44.26 -20.27
CA GLY A 21 -5.95 42.92 -20.54
C GLY A 21 -6.78 41.91 -19.76
N PRO A 22 -7.02 40.70 -20.29
CA PRO A 22 -7.56 39.63 -19.49
C PRO A 22 -6.57 39.44 -18.34
N THR A 23 -6.97 39.87 -17.14
CA THR A 23 -6.30 39.45 -15.91
C THR A 23 -6.31 37.95 -15.99
N GLY A 24 -5.12 37.39 -16.25
CA GLY A 24 -4.90 35.97 -16.17
C GLY A 24 -5.57 35.51 -14.89
N GLN A 25 -6.53 34.61 -15.04
CA GLN A 25 -6.94 33.80 -13.92
C GLN A 25 -5.70 32.99 -13.55
N ASP A 26 -4.83 33.59 -12.73
CA ASP A 26 -4.10 32.86 -11.72
C ASP A 26 -5.19 32.26 -10.84
N THR A 27 -5.80 31.18 -11.31
CA THR A 27 -6.26 30.13 -10.43
C THR A 27 -5.00 29.69 -9.71
N ALA A 28 -4.68 30.40 -8.63
CA ALA A 28 -3.98 29.84 -7.50
C ALA A 28 -4.69 28.51 -7.25
N VAL A 29 -4.09 27.44 -7.76
CA VAL A 29 -4.45 26.08 -7.43
C VAL A 29 -4.37 26.08 -5.92
N ALA A 30 -5.54 26.07 -5.27
CA ALA A 30 -5.63 26.00 -3.83
C ALA A 30 -4.68 24.89 -3.41
N ASP A 31 -3.66 25.27 -2.64
CA ASP A 31 -2.63 24.41 -2.10
C ASP A 31 -3.36 23.33 -1.30
N SER A 32 -3.75 22.27 -2.00
CA SER A 32 -4.64 21.25 -1.49
C SER A 32 -3.76 20.43 -0.58
N ARG A 33 -3.71 20.83 0.70
CA ARG A 33 -3.06 20.08 1.76
C ARG A 33 -3.60 18.66 1.64
N HIS A 34 -2.79 17.74 1.15
CA HIS A 34 -3.21 16.35 1.03
C HIS A 34 -3.57 15.87 2.45
N PRO A 35 -4.64 15.08 2.61
CA PRO A 35 -4.99 14.58 3.92
C PRO A 35 -3.80 13.81 4.49
N VAL A 36 -3.60 13.88 5.79
CA VAL A 36 -2.53 13.12 6.47
C VAL A 36 -2.67 11.62 6.17
N ILE A 37 -3.90 11.16 6.00
CA ILE A 37 -4.26 9.77 5.74
C ILE A 37 -5.04 9.72 4.42
N GLU A 38 -4.57 8.93 3.47
CA GLU A 38 -5.35 8.57 2.29
C GLU A 38 -6.30 7.40 2.64
N THR A 39 -7.59 7.59 2.42
CA THR A 39 -8.62 6.58 2.72
C THR A 39 -8.89 5.70 1.50
N LEU A 40 -9.02 4.39 1.72
CA LEU A 40 -9.46 3.46 0.68
C LEU A 40 -11.00 3.50 0.54
N PRO A 41 -11.58 3.73 -0.65
CA PRO A 41 -13.03 3.73 -0.83
C PRO A 41 -13.67 2.40 -0.41
N GLU A 42 -14.86 2.43 0.19
CA GLU A 42 -15.52 1.20 0.65
C GLU A 42 -15.73 0.16 -0.46
N GLN A 43 -15.98 0.60 -1.70
CA GLN A 43 -16.13 -0.31 -2.84
C GLN A 43 -14.84 -1.11 -3.09
N GLU A 44 -13.68 -0.48 -2.92
CA GLU A 44 -12.38 -1.11 -3.03
C GLU A 44 -12.12 -2.09 -1.88
N VAL A 45 -12.54 -1.74 -0.66
CA VAL A 45 -12.51 -2.67 0.49
C VAL A 45 -13.37 -3.90 0.21
N ARG A 46 -14.60 -3.71 -0.29
CA ARG A 46 -15.49 -4.83 -0.67
C ARG A 46 -14.87 -5.70 -1.78
N ALA A 47 -14.20 -5.09 -2.76
CA ALA A 47 -13.52 -5.82 -3.82
C ALA A 47 -12.33 -6.64 -3.28
N ALA A 48 -11.57 -6.11 -2.33
CA ALA A 48 -10.51 -6.84 -1.64
C ALA A 48 -11.07 -8.01 -0.82
N VAL A 49 -12.17 -7.82 -0.07
CA VAL A 49 -12.86 -8.89 0.65
C VAL A 49 -13.36 -9.99 -0.30
N ALA A 50 -13.89 -9.62 -1.46
CA ALA A 50 -14.26 -10.59 -2.49
C ALA A 50 -13.05 -11.38 -3.01
N ALA A 51 -11.89 -10.72 -3.19
CA ALA A 51 -10.66 -11.40 -3.61
C ALA A 51 -10.15 -12.41 -2.56
N ALA A 52 -10.37 -12.16 -1.27
CA ALA A 52 -10.04 -13.10 -0.19
C ALA A 52 -10.82 -14.43 -0.28
N ARG A 53 -11.96 -14.44 -0.99
CA ARG A 53 -12.81 -15.64 -1.20
C ARG A 53 -12.43 -16.43 -2.44
N THR A 54 -11.45 -15.97 -3.22
CA THR A 54 -11.01 -16.69 -4.42
C THR A 54 -10.32 -18.01 -4.04
N PRO A 55 -10.36 -19.04 -4.92
CA PRO A 55 -9.71 -20.32 -4.63
C PRO A 55 -8.22 -20.20 -4.30
N VAL A 56 -7.51 -19.25 -4.93
CA VAL A 56 -6.09 -19.00 -4.67
C VAL A 56 -5.87 -18.50 -3.24
N ALA A 57 -6.67 -17.53 -2.79
CA ALA A 57 -6.59 -16.99 -1.43
C ALA A 57 -6.96 -18.04 -0.37
N VAL A 58 -8.02 -18.83 -0.63
CA VAL A 58 -8.43 -19.93 0.26
C VAL A 58 -7.34 -21.00 0.36
N ASN A 59 -6.69 -21.37 -0.75
CA ASN A 59 -5.57 -22.31 -0.73
C ASN A 59 -4.36 -21.77 0.04
N LEU A 60 -4.07 -20.47 -0.08
CA LEU A 60 -3.03 -19.82 0.71
C LEU A 60 -3.34 -19.87 2.22
N ALA A 61 -4.60 -19.58 2.59
CA ALA A 61 -5.07 -19.68 3.98
C ALA A 61 -4.95 -21.11 4.52
N ARG A 62 -5.38 -22.12 3.75
CA ARG A 62 -5.25 -23.54 4.12
C ARG A 62 -3.81 -23.97 4.32
N SER A 63 -2.94 -23.61 3.37
CA SER A 63 -1.51 -23.90 3.44
C SER A 63 -0.90 -23.27 4.69
N ASN A 64 -1.24 -22.01 4.98
CA ASN A 64 -0.79 -21.36 6.21
C ASN A 64 -1.32 -22.06 7.44
N LEU A 65 -2.56 -22.52 7.48
CA LEU A 65 -3.08 -23.32 8.58
C LEU A 65 -2.54 -24.77 8.61
N GLY A 66 -1.62 -25.15 7.72
CA GLY A 66 -1.09 -26.51 7.66
C GLY A 66 -2.14 -27.56 7.32
N ILE A 67 -3.23 -27.18 6.65
CA ILE A 67 -4.29 -28.09 6.23
C ILE A 67 -3.85 -28.75 4.91
N PRO A 68 -3.65 -30.09 4.88
CA PRO A 68 -3.26 -30.83 3.69
C PRO A 68 -4.14 -30.59 2.46
N ALA A 69 -3.54 -30.76 1.27
CA ALA A 69 -4.30 -30.80 0.02
C ALA A 69 -5.18 -32.06 -0.01
N GLY A 70 -6.46 -31.91 -0.39
CA GLY A 70 -7.44 -33.00 -0.47
C GLY A 70 -8.24 -33.24 0.82
N GLU A 71 -7.86 -32.63 1.94
CA GLU A 71 -8.65 -32.69 3.17
C GLU A 71 -9.89 -31.79 3.07
N ALA A 72 -11.07 -32.33 3.34
CA ALA A 72 -12.29 -31.55 3.47
C ALA A 72 -12.22 -30.73 4.76
N ALA A 73 -11.80 -29.46 4.64
CA ALA A 73 -11.83 -28.50 5.72
C ALA A 73 -12.45 -27.21 5.19
N THR A 74 -13.49 -26.74 5.86
CA THR A 74 -14.18 -25.52 5.45
C THR A 74 -13.45 -24.33 6.04
N LEU A 75 -13.14 -23.34 5.21
CA LEU A 75 -12.67 -22.04 5.68
C LEU A 75 -13.80 -21.02 5.53
N ARG A 76 -14.17 -20.39 6.64
CA ARG A 76 -15.13 -19.29 6.65
C ARG A 76 -14.35 -17.99 6.57
N VAL A 77 -14.38 -17.36 5.40
CA VAL A 77 -13.76 -16.04 5.17
C VAL A 77 -14.70 -14.95 5.69
N GLY A 78 -14.18 -14.04 6.50
CA GLY A 78 -14.93 -12.91 7.06
C GLY A 78 -15.58 -12.03 6.00
N GLU A 79 -16.62 -11.31 6.41
CA GLU A 79 -17.36 -10.38 5.54
C GLU A 79 -16.79 -8.96 5.56
N ARG A 80 -15.89 -8.68 6.50
CA ARG A 80 -15.26 -7.39 6.71
C ARG A 80 -13.76 -7.50 6.49
N GLY A 81 -13.17 -6.43 6.00
CA GLY A 81 -11.74 -6.26 5.89
C GLY A 81 -11.29 -5.04 6.67
N THR A 82 -10.12 -5.12 7.29
CA THR A 82 -9.47 -3.99 7.95
C THR A 82 -8.46 -3.39 7.00
N VAL A 83 -8.57 -2.10 6.70
CA VAL A 83 -7.56 -1.40 5.88
C VAL A 83 -6.35 -1.11 6.74
N VAL A 84 -5.19 -1.66 6.35
CA VAL A 84 -3.91 -1.38 6.98
C VAL A 84 -3.17 -0.33 6.15
N HIS A 85 -2.75 0.74 6.80
CA HIS A 85 -2.04 1.85 6.17
C HIS A 85 -0.54 1.77 6.47
N HIS A 86 0.27 2.15 5.49
CA HIS A 86 1.74 2.22 5.60
C HIS A 86 2.21 3.65 5.36
N LEU A 87 3.45 3.93 5.75
CA LEU A 87 4.13 5.17 5.36
C LEU A 87 4.17 5.29 3.84
N ASP A 88 3.72 6.42 3.29
CA ASP A 88 3.94 6.73 1.87
C ASP A 88 5.46 6.87 1.62
N PRO A 89 6.05 6.04 0.74
CA PRO A 89 7.46 6.17 0.37
C PRO A 89 7.83 7.59 -0.11
N ALA A 90 6.89 8.29 -0.76
CA ALA A 90 7.11 9.65 -1.25
C ALA A 90 7.05 10.70 -0.13
N PHE A 91 6.31 10.44 0.96
CA PHE A 91 6.34 11.28 2.15
C PHE A 91 7.72 11.28 2.81
N ALA A 92 8.35 10.11 2.91
CA ALA A 92 9.69 9.97 3.49
C ALA A 92 10.76 10.78 2.74
N GLY A 93 10.62 10.92 1.42
CA GLY A 93 11.58 11.64 0.57
C GLY A 93 11.27 13.14 0.34
N ARG A 94 10.00 13.56 0.44
CA ARG A 94 9.57 14.93 0.03
C ARG A 94 8.91 15.75 1.12
N GLY A 95 8.53 15.16 2.25
CA GLY A 95 8.07 15.83 3.46
C GLY A 95 6.76 16.63 3.33
N GLY A 96 5.72 16.20 4.05
CA GLY A 96 4.59 17.06 4.48
C GLY A 96 3.60 17.56 3.41
N ARG A 97 3.90 17.44 2.12
CA ARG A 97 2.98 17.82 1.01
C ARG A 97 2.18 16.64 0.44
N LEU A 98 2.54 15.42 0.84
CA LEU A 98 1.91 14.17 0.45
C LEU A 98 1.25 13.55 1.68
N PRO A 99 0.27 12.63 1.51
CA PRO A 99 -0.25 11.88 2.64
C PRO A 99 0.89 11.19 3.39
N LEU A 100 0.81 11.18 4.72
CA LEU A 100 1.75 10.41 5.54
C LEU A 100 1.45 8.92 5.39
N ALA A 101 0.17 8.56 5.45
CA ALA A 101 -0.27 7.18 5.45
C ALA A 101 -1.13 6.87 4.22
N VAL A 102 -0.79 5.79 3.51
CA VAL A 102 -1.52 5.30 2.33
C VAL A 102 -1.98 3.86 2.55
N PRO A 103 -3.12 3.44 1.96
CA PRO A 103 -3.58 2.06 2.09
C PRO A 103 -2.55 1.08 1.53
N GLY A 104 -2.05 0.17 2.38
CA GLY A 104 -1.11 -0.88 2.00
C GLY A 104 -1.81 -2.15 1.54
N TYR A 105 -2.71 -2.67 2.39
CA TYR A 105 -3.51 -3.87 2.10
C TYR A 105 -4.80 -3.87 2.91
N VAL A 106 -5.71 -4.77 2.56
CA VAL A 106 -6.91 -5.09 3.34
C VAL A 106 -6.69 -6.44 4.02
N ALA A 107 -6.66 -6.45 5.35
CA ALA A 107 -6.57 -7.64 6.17
C ALA A 107 -7.95 -8.31 6.28
N VAL A 108 -8.06 -9.57 5.88
CA VAL A 108 -9.32 -10.34 5.94
C VAL A 108 -9.06 -11.64 6.70
N THR A 109 -9.73 -11.79 7.85
CA THR A 109 -9.59 -13.00 8.66
C THR A 109 -10.45 -14.13 8.10
N ALA A 110 -9.88 -15.33 8.04
CA ALA A 110 -10.57 -16.57 7.75
C ALA A 110 -10.42 -17.52 8.95
N HIS A 111 -11.49 -18.27 9.23
CA HIS A 111 -11.55 -19.22 10.34
C HIS A 111 -11.72 -20.64 9.82
N ALA A 112 -10.95 -21.57 10.37
CA ALA A 112 -11.21 -23.00 10.23
C ALA A 112 -12.26 -23.46 11.25
N ASP A 113 -12.89 -24.60 10.97
CA ASP A 113 -13.91 -25.18 11.85
C ASP A 113 -13.36 -25.61 13.23
N ASP A 114 -12.04 -25.77 13.36
CA ASP A 114 -11.33 -26.09 14.61
C ASP A 114 -11.00 -24.86 15.47
N GLY A 115 -11.46 -23.67 15.07
CA GLY A 115 -11.27 -22.42 15.80
C GLY A 115 -9.95 -21.70 15.48
N ARG A 116 -9.05 -22.28 14.67
CA ARG A 116 -7.85 -21.57 14.22
C ARG A 116 -8.23 -20.44 13.25
N ALA A 117 -7.47 -19.35 13.33
CA ALA A 117 -7.64 -18.18 12.49
C ALA A 117 -6.39 -17.92 11.64
N VAL A 118 -6.62 -17.38 10.46
CA VAL A 118 -5.57 -16.88 9.57
C VAL A 118 -6.01 -15.55 8.98
N THR A 119 -5.13 -14.57 8.96
CA THR A 119 -5.38 -13.28 8.34
C THR A 119 -4.73 -13.25 6.96
N LEU A 120 -5.55 -13.09 5.93
CA LEU A 120 -5.12 -12.89 4.55
C LEU A 120 -4.84 -11.40 4.32
N GLN A 121 -3.65 -11.10 3.78
CA GLN A 121 -3.31 -9.74 3.35
C GLN A 121 -3.67 -9.61 1.87
N ILE A 122 -4.68 -8.80 1.57
CA ILE A 122 -5.17 -8.57 0.21
C ILE A 122 -4.65 -7.23 -0.31
N ALA A 123 -3.80 -7.26 -1.34
CA ALA A 123 -3.20 -6.07 -1.93
C ALA A 123 -3.50 -5.96 -3.43
N ARG A 124 -3.37 -4.75 -3.98
CA ARG A 124 -3.39 -4.53 -5.44
C ARG A 124 -2.08 -5.06 -6.02
N VAL A 125 -2.18 -6.04 -6.91
CA VAL A 125 -1.04 -6.62 -7.62
C VAL A 125 -1.16 -6.40 -9.11
N THR A 126 -0.06 -6.01 -9.74
CA THR A 126 0.08 -6.02 -11.19
C THR A 126 0.47 -7.43 -11.64
N PRO A 127 -0.31 -8.09 -12.50
CA PRO A 127 0.05 -9.43 -12.99
C PRO A 127 1.37 -9.43 -13.74
N ALA A 128 2.18 -10.49 -13.57
CA ALA A 128 3.49 -10.61 -14.22
C ALA A 128 3.44 -10.58 -15.76
N GLY A 129 2.31 -10.96 -16.36
CA GLY A 129 2.08 -10.89 -17.81
C GLY A 129 1.60 -9.53 -18.32
N GLY A 130 1.62 -8.50 -17.48
CA GLY A 130 0.97 -7.23 -17.75
C GLY A 130 -0.54 -7.27 -17.52
N GLY A 131 -1.18 -6.10 -17.61
CA GLY A 131 -2.61 -5.92 -17.38
C GLY A 131 -2.91 -5.02 -16.18
N ALA A 132 -4.20 -4.75 -15.98
CA ALA A 132 -4.65 -3.86 -14.92
C ALA A 132 -4.34 -4.46 -13.53
N PRO A 133 -3.94 -3.63 -12.54
CA PRO A 133 -3.79 -4.07 -11.17
C PRO A 133 -5.09 -4.67 -10.65
N ARG A 134 -5.02 -5.78 -9.91
CA ARG A 134 -6.18 -6.44 -9.32
C ARG A 134 -5.93 -6.81 -7.86
N TRP A 135 -6.98 -6.95 -7.09
CA TRP A 135 -6.88 -7.44 -5.71
C TRP A 135 -6.51 -8.92 -5.68
N ALA A 136 -5.52 -9.28 -4.89
CA ALA A 136 -5.13 -10.66 -4.66
C ALA A 136 -4.54 -10.84 -3.25
N ALA A 137 -4.63 -12.05 -2.72
CA ALA A 137 -3.92 -12.40 -1.50
C ALA A 137 -2.41 -12.50 -1.78
N VAL A 138 -1.62 -11.73 -1.04
CA VAL A 138 -0.15 -11.67 -1.19
C VAL A 138 0.59 -12.36 -0.04
N ALA A 139 -0.05 -12.45 1.12
CA ALA A 139 0.49 -13.11 2.30
C ALA A 139 -0.66 -13.62 3.18
N ALA A 140 -0.33 -14.52 4.12
CA ALA A 140 -1.23 -14.85 5.21
C ALA A 140 -0.44 -15.02 6.51
N ALA A 141 -1.04 -14.63 7.63
CA ALA A 141 -0.48 -14.78 8.98
C ALA A 141 -1.39 -15.69 9.81
N GLN A 142 -0.82 -16.61 10.59
CA GLN A 142 -1.57 -17.54 11.46
C GLN A 142 -2.08 -16.87 12.75
N ASP A 143 -2.73 -15.72 12.62
CA ASP A 143 -3.36 -15.02 13.74
C ASP A 143 -4.52 -14.14 13.24
N ALA A 144 -5.15 -13.41 14.16
CA ALA A 144 -6.17 -12.41 13.88
C ALA A 144 -5.72 -11.00 14.34
N THR A 145 -4.41 -10.74 14.33
CA THR A 145 -3.81 -9.56 14.96
C THR A 145 -4.41 -8.26 14.43
N GLU A 146 -4.52 -8.10 13.10
CA GLU A 146 -5.06 -6.89 12.48
C GLU A 146 -6.53 -6.66 12.87
N ALA A 147 -7.36 -7.71 12.92
CA ALA A 147 -8.75 -7.61 13.35
C ALA A 147 -8.88 -7.29 14.84
N ASP A 148 -8.01 -7.85 15.68
CA ASP A 148 -7.97 -7.58 17.12
C ASP A 148 -7.56 -6.15 17.44
N LEU A 149 -6.59 -5.62 16.70
CA LEU A 149 -6.13 -4.24 16.81
C LEU A 149 -7.19 -3.25 16.28
N ALA A 150 -7.86 -3.59 15.17
CA ALA A 150 -8.91 -2.76 14.59
C ALA A 150 -10.08 -2.48 15.56
N ARG A 151 -10.38 -3.43 16.46
CA ARG A 151 -11.40 -3.24 17.51
C ARG A 151 -11.05 -2.18 18.56
N ARG A 152 -9.80 -1.70 18.58
CA ARG A 152 -9.30 -0.69 19.52
C ARG A 152 -9.13 0.69 18.88
N LEU A 153 -9.55 0.83 17.63
CA LEU A 153 -9.57 2.11 16.93
C LEU A 153 -10.81 2.90 17.35
N GLU A 154 -10.61 4.19 17.55
CA GLU A 154 -11.68 5.18 17.63
C GLU A 154 -12.20 5.51 16.23
N ALA A 155 -13.34 6.20 16.14
CA ALA A 155 -14.08 6.39 14.89
C ALA A 155 -13.27 7.04 13.75
N ASP A 156 -12.34 7.93 14.08
CA ASP A 156 -11.53 8.70 13.11
C ASP A 156 -10.10 8.15 12.95
N GLU A 157 -9.77 7.03 13.62
CA GLU A 157 -8.45 6.42 13.58
C GLU A 157 -8.38 5.31 12.52
N VAL A 158 -7.20 5.17 11.90
CA VAL A 158 -6.87 4.05 11.02
C VAL A 158 -5.81 3.15 11.62
N LEU A 159 -5.82 1.86 11.24
CA LEU A 159 -4.74 0.94 11.60
C LEU A 159 -3.51 1.26 10.73
N TYR A 160 -2.43 1.68 11.40
CA TYR A 160 -1.16 2.03 10.77
C TYR A 160 -0.08 1.03 11.18
N GLU A 161 0.57 0.44 10.18
CA GLU A 161 1.72 -0.44 10.34
C GLU A 161 2.99 0.31 10.00
N ASN A 162 3.93 0.32 10.95
CA ASN A 162 5.26 0.86 10.76
C ASN A 162 6.30 -0.27 10.80
N GLN A 163 7.15 -0.33 9.78
CA GLN A 163 8.30 -1.24 9.77
C GLN A 163 9.46 -0.57 10.49
N GLY A 164 9.58 -0.85 11.79
CA GLY A 164 10.64 -0.34 12.65
C GLY A 164 11.86 -1.27 12.70
N PRO A 165 12.96 -0.82 13.33
CA PRO A 165 14.13 -1.67 13.56
C PRO A 165 13.83 -2.88 14.47
N ARG A 166 12.70 -2.85 15.20
CA ARG A 166 12.22 -3.93 16.06
C ARG A 166 11.19 -4.85 15.37
N GLY A 167 10.99 -4.69 14.06
CA GLY A 167 9.98 -5.39 13.28
C GLY A 167 8.70 -4.60 13.13
N ARG A 168 7.57 -5.30 13.01
CA ARG A 168 6.23 -4.73 12.85
C ARG A 168 5.79 -4.02 14.13
N GLU A 169 5.53 -2.73 14.02
CA GLU A 169 4.93 -1.91 15.07
C GLU A 169 3.55 -1.41 14.62
N TRP A 170 2.59 -1.42 15.53
CA TRP A 170 1.19 -1.09 15.24
C TRP A 170 0.77 0.20 15.95
N TYR A 171 0.05 1.05 15.23
CA TYR A 171 -0.46 2.31 15.75
C TYR A 171 -1.90 2.53 15.29
N ALA A 172 -2.67 3.20 16.13
CA ALA A 172 -3.85 3.93 15.69
C ALA A 172 -3.39 5.31 15.23
N LEU A 173 -3.76 5.71 14.03
CA LEU A 173 -3.35 6.97 13.43
C LEU A 173 -4.58 7.81 13.09
N ASP A 174 -4.61 9.05 13.56
CA ASP A 174 -5.57 10.07 13.16
C ASP A 174 -4.85 11.25 12.47
N ASP A 175 -5.54 12.39 12.32
CA ASP A 175 -4.99 13.61 11.74
C ASP A 175 -3.97 14.34 12.63
N ARG A 176 -3.73 13.88 13.86
CA ARG A 176 -2.93 14.56 14.90
C ARG A 176 -1.75 13.73 15.39
N ALA A 177 -1.94 12.42 15.62
CA ALA A 177 -1.02 11.60 16.37
C ALA A 177 -1.05 10.12 15.98
N LEU A 178 0.05 9.45 16.29
CA LEU A 178 0.19 8.00 16.29
C LEU A 178 0.10 7.53 17.74
N ARG A 179 -0.94 6.76 18.05
CA ARG A 179 -1.13 6.12 19.35
C ARG A 179 -0.68 4.66 19.26
N PRO A 180 0.37 4.25 19.99
CA PRO A 180 0.85 2.86 19.95
C PRO A 180 -0.25 1.87 20.33
N LEU A 181 -0.38 0.80 19.56
CA LEU A 181 -1.24 -0.33 19.86
C LEU A 181 -0.37 -1.54 20.22
N SER A 182 -0.54 -2.05 21.43
CA SER A 182 0.16 -3.27 21.85
C SER A 182 -0.52 -4.51 21.24
N GLY A 183 0.17 -5.18 20.31
CA GLY A 183 -0.12 -6.57 19.97
C GLY A 183 0.23 -7.50 21.15
N GLY A 184 -0.47 -8.61 21.31
CA GLY A 184 -0.25 -9.53 22.43
C GLY A 184 1.16 -10.13 22.51
N ARG A 185 1.59 -10.41 23.76
CA ARG A 185 2.87 -10.98 24.27
C ARG A 185 4.17 -10.28 23.85
N GLY A 186 4.45 -9.18 24.55
CA GLY A 186 5.79 -8.58 24.57
C GLY A 186 5.68 -7.11 24.96
N GLN A 187 5.55 -6.86 26.25
CA GLN A 187 5.57 -5.51 26.81
C GLN A 187 6.85 -4.81 26.36
N SER A 188 6.70 -3.72 25.63
CA SER A 188 7.76 -2.75 25.37
C SER A 188 7.18 -1.39 25.68
N ASP A 189 7.84 -0.65 26.57
CA ASP A 189 7.56 0.74 26.91
C ASP A 189 7.38 1.56 25.64
N SER A 190 6.14 1.66 25.18
CA SER A 190 5.84 2.55 24.08
C SER A 190 5.74 3.93 24.70
N PRO A 191 6.56 4.90 24.26
CA PRO A 191 6.34 6.28 24.65
C PRO A 191 4.89 6.62 24.30
N GLY A 192 4.25 7.47 25.11
CA GLY A 192 2.88 7.90 24.88
C GLY A 192 2.64 8.45 23.46
N PRO A 193 1.39 8.83 23.12
CA PRO A 193 1.02 9.24 21.77
C PRO A 193 2.06 10.18 21.11
N LEU A 194 2.53 9.80 19.92
CA LEU A 194 3.51 10.55 19.16
C LEU A 194 2.77 11.51 18.22
N THR A 195 3.00 12.81 18.36
CA THR A 195 2.44 13.77 17.39
C THR A 195 3.02 13.52 16.00
N ILE A 196 2.23 13.78 14.95
CA ILE A 196 2.71 13.66 13.56
C ILE A 196 3.95 14.52 13.33
N ALA A 197 4.02 15.71 13.94
CA ALA A 197 5.18 16.58 13.85
C ALA A 197 6.46 15.91 14.41
N ASN A 198 6.37 15.28 15.58
CA ASN A 198 7.49 14.57 16.20
C ASN A 198 7.87 13.33 15.41
N TYR A 199 6.88 12.57 14.92
CA TYR A 199 7.11 11.41 14.06
C TYR A 199 7.80 11.79 12.75
N THR A 200 7.33 12.85 12.09
CA THR A 200 7.93 13.38 10.85
C THR A 200 9.35 13.91 11.08
N LYS A 201 9.62 14.49 12.26
CA LYS A 201 10.98 14.89 12.65
C LYS A 201 11.89 13.67 12.79
N ALA A 202 11.44 12.64 13.53
CA ALA A 202 12.20 11.40 13.72
C ALA A 202 12.46 10.66 12.40
N LEU A 203 11.49 10.63 11.47
CA LEU A 203 11.68 10.08 10.13
C LEU A 203 12.78 10.81 9.35
N ARG A 204 12.77 12.15 9.39
CA ARG A 204 13.81 12.96 8.74
C ARG A 204 15.19 12.72 9.33
N GLU A 205 15.29 12.65 10.66
CA GLU A 205 16.56 12.36 11.34
C GLU A 205 17.13 10.98 10.95
N ARG A 206 16.27 9.97 10.75
CA ARG A 206 16.69 8.64 10.24
C ARG A 206 17.14 8.66 8.78
N ALA A 207 16.59 9.56 7.97
CA ALA A 207 16.91 9.68 6.56
C ALA A 207 18.23 10.42 6.30
N VAL A 208 18.76 11.16 7.27
CA VAL A 208 20.08 11.81 7.15
C VAL A 208 21.16 10.72 7.24
N PRO A 209 21.98 10.50 6.19
CA PRO A 209 23.07 9.55 6.26
C PRO A 209 24.07 10.00 7.34
N ALA A 210 24.44 9.07 8.22
CA ALA A 210 25.47 9.30 9.22
C ALA A 210 26.85 9.46 8.53
N GLY A 211 27.18 10.68 8.13
CA GLY A 211 28.50 11.09 7.66
C GLY A 211 28.89 10.59 6.25
N PRO A 212 29.97 11.16 5.69
CA PRO A 212 30.51 10.72 4.41
C PRO A 212 30.93 9.25 4.49
N PRO A 213 30.74 8.46 3.41
CA PRO A 213 31.20 7.09 3.37
C PRO A 213 32.70 7.04 3.66
N PRO A 214 33.19 6.11 4.48
CA PRO A 214 34.62 5.91 4.63
C PRO A 214 35.23 5.68 3.25
N ALA A 215 36.36 6.35 2.97
CA ALA A 215 37.07 6.21 1.71
C ALA A 215 37.29 4.73 1.39
N PRO A 216 37.15 4.30 0.13
CA PRO A 216 37.31 2.89 -0.22
C PRO A 216 38.73 2.46 0.13
N ALA A 217 38.84 1.57 1.12
CA ALA A 217 40.08 0.88 1.40
C ALA A 217 40.49 0.11 0.15
N VAL A 218 41.71 0.35 -0.31
CA VAL A 218 42.34 -0.35 -1.43
C VAL A 218 42.23 -1.86 -1.18
N ALA A 219 41.67 -2.55 -2.17
CA ALA A 219 41.35 -3.96 -2.12
C ALA A 219 42.58 -4.82 -1.80
N ASP A 220 42.52 -5.57 -0.70
CA ASP A 220 43.18 -6.86 -0.60
C ASP A 220 42.13 -7.96 -0.77
N ARG A 221 42.31 -8.79 -1.79
CA ARG A 221 41.35 -9.84 -2.16
C ARG A 221 41.61 -11.06 -1.30
N SER A 222 40.67 -11.40 -0.43
CA SER A 222 40.39 -12.81 -0.09
C SER A 222 38.94 -12.97 0.38
N HIS A 223 38.39 -14.15 0.09
CA HIS A 223 36.98 -14.51 0.09
C HIS A 223 36.23 -14.26 1.40
N GLY A 224 34.98 -13.79 1.28
CA GLY A 224 34.02 -13.74 2.38
C GLY A 224 32.64 -13.39 1.89
N SER A 225 31.83 -14.43 1.66
CA SER A 225 30.42 -14.41 1.30
C SER A 225 29.57 -13.48 2.19
N GLY A 226 28.67 -12.74 1.54
CA GLY A 226 27.41 -12.31 2.14
C GLY A 226 27.37 -10.85 2.57
N ASP A 227 26.98 -9.95 1.65
CA ASP A 227 25.91 -8.98 1.94
C ASP A 227 25.55 -8.10 0.73
N ARG A 228 24.25 -7.75 0.68
CA ARG A 228 23.59 -6.75 -0.19
C ARG A 228 23.20 -7.15 -1.62
N THR A 229 22.01 -7.76 -1.73
CA THR A 229 21.01 -7.41 -2.76
C THR A 229 19.61 -7.91 -2.35
N TRP A 230 18.96 -7.27 -1.38
CA TRP A 230 17.58 -7.61 -0.96
C TRP A 230 16.54 -6.56 -1.38
N PHE A 231 16.72 -5.96 -2.57
CA PHE A 231 15.71 -5.09 -3.19
C PHE A 231 14.98 -5.72 -4.38
N LEU A 232 15.09 -7.04 -4.59
CA LEU A 232 14.33 -7.78 -5.61
C LEU A 232 13.93 -9.20 -5.15
N VAL A 233 13.37 -9.35 -3.95
CA VAL A 233 12.69 -10.60 -3.57
C VAL A 233 11.19 -10.34 -3.48
N GLY A 234 10.58 -10.35 -4.66
CA GLY A 234 9.13 -10.32 -4.86
C GLY A 234 8.69 -10.79 -6.25
N VAL A 235 9.60 -10.85 -7.23
CA VAL A 235 9.27 -11.22 -8.62
C VAL A 235 10.06 -12.44 -9.13
N GLY A 236 11.02 -12.98 -8.37
CA GLY A 236 11.94 -14.03 -8.84
C GLY A 236 11.64 -15.49 -8.46
N ILE A 237 10.64 -15.79 -7.61
CA ILE A 237 10.45 -17.16 -7.08
C ILE A 237 9.34 -17.96 -7.80
N LEU A 238 8.55 -17.35 -8.67
CA LEU A 238 7.53 -18.10 -9.44
C LEU A 238 8.03 -18.73 -10.75
N ALA A 239 9.23 -18.38 -11.24
CA ALA A 239 9.74 -18.90 -12.51
C ALA A 239 10.52 -20.23 -12.39
N ALA A 240 11.04 -20.57 -11.21
CA ALA A 240 11.81 -21.82 -11.03
C ALA A 240 10.94 -23.04 -10.66
N ALA A 241 9.74 -22.84 -10.09
CA ALA A 241 8.85 -23.95 -9.72
C ALA A 241 8.02 -24.51 -10.89
N CYS A 242 7.75 -23.71 -11.94
CA CYS A 242 7.04 -24.19 -13.13
C CYS A 242 7.96 -24.94 -14.13
N GLY A 243 9.27 -24.68 -14.12
CA GLY A 243 10.23 -25.37 -15.00
C GLY A 243 10.47 -26.84 -14.63
N SER A 244 10.42 -27.18 -13.35
CA SER A 244 10.70 -28.56 -12.89
C SER A 244 9.48 -29.50 -12.96
N ALA A 245 8.26 -28.97 -12.95
CA ALA A 245 7.04 -29.76 -13.10
C ALA A 245 6.76 -30.14 -14.57
N ALA A 246 7.01 -29.22 -15.51
CA ALA A 246 6.82 -29.49 -16.95
C ALA A 246 7.86 -30.49 -17.51
N LEU A 247 9.08 -30.52 -16.96
CA LEU A 247 10.13 -31.46 -17.38
C LEU A 247 9.96 -32.89 -16.82
N ARG A 248 9.26 -33.06 -15.68
CA ARG A 248 8.91 -34.40 -15.18
C ARG A 248 7.68 -34.99 -15.87
N TYR A 249 6.73 -34.16 -16.31
CA TYR A 249 5.55 -34.65 -17.03
C TYR A 249 5.88 -35.14 -18.46
N ARG A 250 6.96 -34.63 -19.07
CA ARG A 250 7.38 -35.04 -20.42
C ARG A 250 8.28 -36.28 -20.47
N ARG A 251 8.90 -36.67 -19.35
CA ARG A 251 9.78 -37.86 -19.26
C ARG A 251 9.07 -39.15 -18.85
N GLY A 252 7.87 -39.05 -18.26
CA GLY A 252 7.08 -40.22 -17.84
C GLY A 252 6.14 -40.82 -18.89
N ARG A 253 6.06 -40.24 -20.10
CA ARG A 253 5.15 -40.71 -21.17
C ARG A 253 5.85 -41.50 -22.29
N THR A 254 7.19 -41.53 -22.31
CA THR A 254 7.97 -42.27 -23.32
C THR A 254 8.34 -43.70 -22.91
N ASP A 255 8.16 -44.09 -21.64
CA ASP A 255 8.54 -45.43 -21.14
C ASP A 255 7.38 -46.44 -21.03
N ARG A 256 6.27 -46.24 -21.77
CA ARG A 256 5.14 -47.20 -21.77
C ARG A 256 4.74 -47.76 -23.14
N HIS A 257 5.62 -47.67 -24.13
CA HIS A 257 5.46 -48.43 -25.36
C HIS A 257 6.80 -49.09 -25.72
N HIS A 258 7.10 -50.20 -25.04
CA HIS A 258 7.77 -51.41 -25.55
C HIS A 258 7.98 -52.36 -24.37
N GLY A 259 7.26 -53.49 -24.42
CA GLY A 259 7.12 -54.48 -23.36
C GLY A 259 5.76 -55.11 -23.46
#